data_AF-A0A4S4DSV0-F1
#
_entry.id   AF-A0A4S4DSV0-F1
#
_cell.length_a   1.000
_cell.length_b   1.000
_cell.length_c   1.000
_cell.angle_alpha   90.00
_cell.angle_beta   90.00
_cell.angle_gamma   90.00
#
_symmetry.space_group_name_H-M   'P 1'
#
loop_
_entity.id
_entity.type
_entity.pdbx_description
1 polymer ?
#
loop_
_entity_poly.entity_id
_entity_poly.type
_entity_poly.pdbx_seq_one_letter_code
_entity_poly.pdbx_strand_id
1 'polypeptide(L)'
;MTFPTYLFLSFLFCSSLLHRPTLAIKKSYVVYFGCHSHGLEVSSFDLDKVTESHYEFLGSFLGRNKAKEALFYSYTRHINGFAATLEDEEAAQIANHPKVISLFLNQGRKLYTTRSWDFLGLENDGVIHSSSIWKKARFGEDTIIANLDTG
;
A
#
# COMPACT_ATOMS: atom_id res chain seq x y z
N MET A 1 -24.35 37.16 -42.03
CA MET A 1 -24.02 36.89 -40.60
C MET A 1 -23.75 35.41 -40.29
N THR A 2 -23.65 34.52 -41.28
CA THR A 2 -23.59 33.06 -41.05
C THR A 2 -22.17 32.46 -41.10
N PHE A 3 -21.24 33.11 -41.80
CA PHE A 3 -19.86 32.62 -41.96
C PHE A 3 -19.06 32.50 -40.64
N PRO A 4 -19.11 33.48 -39.70
CA PRO A 4 -18.37 33.39 -38.43
C PRO A 4 -18.89 32.26 -37.54
N THR A 5 -20.19 31.98 -37.62
CA THR A 5 -20.87 30.96 -36.81
C THR A 5 -20.44 29.56 -37.21
N TYR A 6 -20.27 29.28 -38.51
CA TYR A 6 -19.76 27.99 -38.98
C TYR A 6 -18.31 27.74 -38.57
N LEU A 7 -17.47 28.78 -38.58
CA LEU A 7 -16.07 28.68 -38.14
C LEU A 7 -15.99 28.38 -36.63
N PHE A 8 -16.86 29.00 -35.84
CA PHE A 8 -16.94 28.76 -34.39
C PHE A 8 -17.47 27.36 -34.07
N LEU A 9 -18.51 26.90 -34.78
CA LEU A 9 -19.04 25.54 -34.64
C LEU A 9 -18.03 24.48 -35.10
N SER A 10 -17.27 24.72 -36.17
CA SER A 10 -16.23 23.79 -36.60
C SER A 10 -15.07 23.75 -35.61
N PHE A 11 -14.71 24.90 -35.01
CA PHE A 11 -13.71 24.95 -33.95
C PHE A 11 -14.16 24.18 -32.71
N LEU A 12 -15.41 24.35 -32.26
CA LEU A 12 -15.98 23.58 -31.14
C LEU A 12 -16.01 22.08 -31.45
N PHE A 13 -16.42 21.68 -32.65
CA PHE A 13 -16.46 20.27 -33.08
C PHE A 13 -15.06 19.66 -33.20
N CYS A 14 -14.08 20.38 -33.76
CA CYS A 14 -12.68 19.94 -33.77
C CYS A 14 -12.10 19.85 -32.36
N SER A 15 -12.46 20.77 -31.46
CA SER A 15 -11.99 20.74 -30.07
C SER A 15 -12.56 19.55 -29.29
N SER A 16 -13.82 19.14 -29.54
CA SER A 16 -14.39 17.95 -28.90
C SER A 16 -13.77 16.65 -29.44
N LEU A 17 -13.37 16.61 -30.71
CA LEU A 17 -12.61 15.49 -31.30
C LEU A 17 -11.17 15.37 -30.77
N LEU A 18 -10.62 16.46 -30.23
CA LEU A 18 -9.30 16.47 -29.57
C LEU A 18 -9.36 16.02 -28.10
N HIS A 19 -10.55 15.96 -27.49
CA HIS A 19 -10.70 15.41 -26.14
C HIS A 19 -10.62 13.88 -26.21
N ARG A 20 -9.47 13.33 -25.83
CA ARG A 20 -9.37 11.89 -25.57
C ARG A 20 -10.20 11.57 -24.32
N PRO A 21 -11.07 10.54 -24.34
CA PRO A 21 -11.66 10.04 -23.11
C PRO A 21 -10.53 9.50 -22.23
N THR A 22 -10.17 10.22 -21.18
CA THR A 22 -9.32 9.71 -20.10
C THR A 22 -10.18 8.77 -19.27
N LEU A 23 -10.03 7.47 -19.50
CA LEU A 23 -10.48 6.48 -18.52
C LEU A 23 -9.55 6.62 -17.31
N ALA A 24 -10.08 7.15 -16.21
CA ALA A 24 -9.38 7.22 -14.95
C ALA A 24 -9.28 5.81 -14.35
N ILE A 25 -8.23 5.08 -14.75
CA ILE A 25 -7.97 3.74 -14.25
C ILE A 25 -7.50 3.87 -12.81
N LYS A 26 -8.33 3.39 -11.88
CA LYS A 26 -7.94 3.29 -10.48
C LYS A 26 -6.97 2.12 -10.27
N LYS A 27 -5.91 2.37 -9.52
CA LYS A 27 -4.90 1.38 -9.13
C LYS A 27 -4.72 1.40 -7.63
N SER A 28 -4.15 0.33 -7.09
CA SER A 28 -3.83 0.23 -5.68
C SER A 28 -2.46 0.85 -5.42
N TYR A 29 -2.38 1.77 -4.46
CA TYR A 29 -1.17 2.49 -4.07
C TYR A 29 -0.95 2.35 -2.56
N VAL A 30 0.32 2.43 -2.16
CA VAL A 30 0.75 2.55 -0.75
C VAL A 30 1.30 3.96 -0.55
N VAL A 31 0.74 4.68 0.42
CA VAL A 31 1.22 5.97 0.91
C VAL A 31 1.99 5.75 2.19
N TYR A 32 3.25 6.17 2.23
CA TYR A 32 4.16 5.97 3.36
C TYR A 32 4.56 7.30 3.99
N PHE A 33 4.40 7.37 5.32
CA PHE A 33 4.68 8.53 6.15
C PHE A 33 5.88 8.34 7.10
N GLY A 34 6.51 7.15 7.13
CA GLY A 34 7.60 6.87 8.05
C GLY A 34 7.20 5.94 9.20
N CYS A 35 7.74 6.19 10.38
CA CYS A 35 7.32 5.56 11.62
C CYS A 35 6.30 6.42 12.37
N HIS A 36 5.55 5.80 13.28
CA HIS A 36 4.71 6.54 14.22
C HIS A 36 5.56 7.12 15.35
N SER A 37 5.09 8.21 15.95
CA SER A 37 5.70 8.80 17.15
C SER A 37 5.24 8.15 18.45
N HIS A 38 4.28 7.22 18.39
CA HIS A 38 3.82 6.48 19.56
C HIS A 38 4.85 5.41 19.98
N GLY A 39 4.85 5.07 21.28
CA GLY A 39 5.81 4.15 21.88
C GLY A 39 5.50 2.68 21.62
N LEU A 40 6.22 1.76 22.29
CA LEU A 40 6.00 0.31 22.15
C LEU A 40 4.65 -0.15 22.72
N GLU A 41 4.13 0.55 23.73
CA GLU A 41 2.83 0.27 24.32
C GLU A 41 1.76 1.14 23.67
N VAL A 42 1.08 0.59 22.67
CA VAL A 42 0.02 1.28 21.90
C VAL A 42 -1.32 0.63 22.20
N SER A 43 -2.27 1.41 22.71
CA SER A 43 -3.62 0.91 22.96
C SER A 43 -4.41 0.78 21.66
N SER A 44 -5.52 0.02 21.67
CA SER A 44 -6.42 -0.04 20.50
C SER A 44 -6.97 1.34 20.13
N PHE A 45 -7.25 2.18 21.13
CA PHE A 45 -7.73 3.54 20.93
C PHE A 45 -6.72 4.43 20.19
N ASP A 46 -5.43 4.24 20.44
CA ASP A 46 -4.38 4.97 19.72
C ASP A 46 -4.29 4.52 18.26
N LEU A 47 -4.45 3.22 17.99
CA LEU A 47 -4.49 2.68 16.62
C LEU A 47 -5.72 3.17 15.84
N ASP A 48 -6.86 3.32 16.53
CA ASP A 48 -8.08 3.89 15.94
C ASP A 48 -7.88 5.37 15.58
N LYS A 49 -7.24 6.15 16.45
CA LYS A 49 -6.86 7.54 16.15
C LYS A 49 -5.94 7.65 14.94
N VAL A 50 -4.95 6.77 14.83
CA VAL A 50 -4.09 6.72 13.65
C VAL A 50 -4.92 6.47 12.39
N THR A 51 -5.84 5.50 12.45
CA THR A 51 -6.71 5.18 11.31
C THR A 51 -7.61 6.36 10.93
N GLU A 52 -8.19 7.07 11.90
CA GLU A 52 -8.96 8.28 11.61
C GLU A 52 -8.07 9.36 10.98
N SER A 53 -6.84 9.53 11.45
CA SER A 53 -5.89 10.49 10.85
C SER A 53 -5.55 10.15 9.39
N HIS A 54 -5.50 8.86 9.03
CA HIS A 54 -5.34 8.44 7.64
C HIS A 54 -6.57 8.77 6.79
N TYR A 55 -7.78 8.54 7.32
CA TYR A 55 -9.02 8.94 6.64
C TYR A 55 -9.14 10.45 6.47
N GLU A 56 -8.75 11.23 7.47
CA GLU A 56 -8.72 12.69 7.41
C GLU A 56 -7.71 13.17 6.35
N PHE A 57 -6.50 12.58 6.35
CA PHE A 57 -5.48 12.91 5.36
C PHE A 57 -5.97 12.61 3.94
N LEU A 58 -6.43 11.38 3.67
CA LEU A 58 -6.92 11.04 2.33
C LEU A 58 -8.19 11.83 1.96
N GLY A 59 -9.05 12.09 2.95
CA GLY A 59 -10.25 12.89 2.82
C GLY A 59 -9.98 14.34 2.42
N SER A 60 -8.80 14.89 2.73
CA SER A 60 -8.41 16.22 2.27
C SER A 60 -8.20 16.31 0.75
N PHE A 61 -7.98 15.18 0.07
CA PHE A 61 -7.85 15.10 -1.39
C PHE A 61 -9.14 14.63 -2.06
N LEU A 62 -9.80 13.61 -1.49
CA LEU A 62 -10.93 12.93 -2.15
C LEU A 62 -12.31 13.33 -1.60
N GLY A 63 -12.35 13.95 -0.42
CA GLY A 63 -13.54 14.05 0.41
C GLY A 63 -13.75 12.80 1.29
N ARG A 64 -14.36 12.98 2.47
CA ARG A 64 -14.42 11.96 3.53
C ARG A 64 -15.07 10.64 3.12
N ASN A 65 -16.19 10.68 2.38
CA ASN A 65 -16.90 9.46 1.98
C ASN A 65 -16.08 8.64 0.98
N LYS A 66 -15.50 9.28 -0.04
CA LYS A 66 -14.62 8.62 -1.01
C LYS A 66 -13.36 8.08 -0.36
N ALA A 67 -12.79 8.79 0.62
CA ALA A 67 -11.64 8.29 1.37
C ALA A 67 -11.96 7.00 2.14
N LYS A 68 -13.16 6.89 2.73
CA LYS A 68 -13.60 5.65 3.39
C LYS A 68 -13.77 4.47 2.43
N GLU A 69 -14.18 4.74 1.20
CA GLU A 69 -14.31 3.71 0.15
C GLU A 69 -12.95 3.33 -0.47
N ALA A 70 -12.04 4.30 -0.62
CA ALA A 70 -10.77 4.13 -1.30
C ALA A 70 -9.70 3.46 -0.42
N LEU A 71 -9.62 3.81 0.87
CA LEU A 71 -8.64 3.28 1.81
C LEU A 71 -9.08 1.89 2.30
N PHE A 72 -8.35 0.87 1.87
CA PHE A 72 -8.66 -0.53 2.20
C PHE A 72 -7.69 -1.12 3.24
N TYR A 73 -6.60 -0.43 3.58
CA TYR A 73 -5.70 -0.84 4.66
C TYR A 73 -5.01 0.34 5.34
N SER A 74 -4.94 0.32 6.67
CA SER A 74 -4.29 1.34 7.50
C SER A 74 -3.11 0.70 8.26
N TYR A 75 -1.88 1.15 8.00
CA TYR A 75 -0.70 0.70 8.72
C TYR A 75 -0.55 1.52 10.01
N THR A 76 -0.94 0.95 11.15
CA THR A 76 -1.10 1.69 12.42
C THR A 76 0.01 1.48 13.44
N ARG A 77 0.83 0.44 13.26
CA ARG A 77 1.81 -0.02 14.27
C ARG A 77 3.21 0.55 14.01
N HIS A 78 4.10 -0.22 13.41
CA HIS A 78 5.50 0.20 13.22
C HIS A 78 5.71 1.07 11.97
N ILE A 79 4.86 0.86 10.97
CA ILE A 79 4.83 1.61 9.71
C ILE A 79 3.67 2.59 9.81
N ASN A 80 3.91 3.85 9.46
CA ASN A 80 2.90 4.87 9.30
C ASN A 80 2.58 5.06 7.81
N GLY A 81 1.31 4.94 7.46
CA GLY A 81 0.86 4.93 6.07
C GLY A 81 -0.45 4.19 5.88
N PHE A 82 -0.93 4.16 4.65
CA PHE A 82 -2.13 3.43 4.27
C PHE A 82 -2.04 2.93 2.82
N ALA A 83 -2.89 1.96 2.48
CA ALA A 83 -3.08 1.51 1.12
C ALA A 83 -4.49 1.92 0.64
N ALA A 84 -4.54 2.51 -0.55
CA ALA A 84 -5.77 3.04 -1.12
C ALA A 84 -5.86 2.80 -2.63
N THR A 85 -7.08 2.74 -3.14
CA THR A 85 -7.40 2.65 -4.57
C THR A 85 -7.59 4.07 -5.12
N LEU A 86 -6.65 4.52 -5.95
CA LEU A 86 -6.55 5.91 -6.42
C LEU A 86 -6.40 5.97 -7.94
N GLU A 87 -6.83 7.08 -8.52
CA GLU A 87 -6.47 7.50 -9.88
C GLU A 87 -5.00 8.00 -9.90
N ASP A 88 -4.35 7.96 -11.06
CA ASP A 88 -2.94 8.34 -11.18
C ASP A 88 -2.73 9.83 -10.83
N GLU A 89 -3.71 10.68 -11.16
CA GLU A 89 -3.71 12.10 -10.83
C GLU A 89 -3.87 12.35 -9.32
N GLU A 90 -4.74 11.61 -8.65
CA GLU A 90 -4.92 11.66 -7.18
C GLU A 90 -3.63 11.23 -6.48
N ALA A 91 -3.01 10.14 -6.94
CA ALA A 91 -1.73 9.65 -6.43
C ALA A 91 -0.61 10.67 -6.62
N ALA A 92 -0.53 11.32 -7.78
CA ALA A 92 0.47 12.36 -8.05
C ALA A 92 0.31 13.58 -7.14
N GLN A 93 -0.93 14.00 -6.87
CA GLN A 93 -1.20 15.10 -5.92
C GLN A 93 -0.80 14.74 -4.49
N ILE A 94 -1.16 13.54 -4.04
CA ILE A 94 -0.79 13.06 -2.70
C ILE A 94 0.73 12.96 -2.55
N ALA A 95 1.43 12.44 -3.56
CA ALA A 95 2.89 12.27 -3.52
C ALA A 95 3.67 13.59 -3.33
N ASN A 96 3.09 14.73 -3.71
CA ASN A 96 3.70 16.04 -3.53
C ASN A 96 3.49 16.64 -2.13
N HIS A 97 2.68 16.01 -1.27
CA HIS A 97 2.40 16.53 0.06
C HIS A 97 3.60 16.34 1.00
N PRO A 98 4.03 17.36 1.77
CA PRO A 98 5.27 17.32 2.56
C PRO A 98 5.31 16.26 3.67
N LYS A 99 4.14 15.75 4.10
CA LYS A 99 4.06 14.61 5.04
C LYS A 99 4.34 13.25 4.39
N VAL A 100 4.18 13.12 3.07
CA VAL A 100 4.38 11.86 2.34
C VAL A 100 5.87 11.67 2.07
N ILE A 101 6.44 10.59 2.61
CA ILE A 101 7.84 10.23 2.36
C ILE A 101 7.96 9.52 1.01
N SER A 102 7.05 8.58 0.72
CA SER A 102 7.00 7.90 -0.57
C SER A 102 5.59 7.40 -0.88
N LEU A 103 5.24 7.39 -2.16
CA LEU A 103 4.03 6.78 -2.67
C LEU A 103 4.40 5.86 -3.83
N PHE A 104 3.93 4.60 -3.79
CA PHE A 104 4.26 3.61 -4.82
C PHE A 104 3.10 2.66 -5.08
N LEU A 105 3.09 2.04 -6.27
CA LEU A 105 2.08 1.04 -6.62
C LEU A 105 2.15 -0.15 -5.66
N ASN A 106 0.99 -0.56 -5.16
CA ASN A 106 0.85 -1.78 -4.40
C ASN A 106 1.00 -2.99 -5.35
N GLN A 107 2.04 -3.80 -5.12
CA GLN A 107 2.39 -4.92 -5.98
C GLN A 107 2.61 -6.17 -5.15
N GLY A 108 1.97 -7.26 -5.56
CA GLY A 108 2.31 -8.59 -5.05
C GLY A 108 3.75 -8.95 -5.38
N ARG A 109 4.45 -9.53 -4.42
CA ARG A 109 5.82 -10.05 -4.61
C ARG A 109 5.76 -11.55 -4.82
N LYS A 110 6.54 -12.05 -5.79
CA LYS A 110 6.72 -13.49 -5.99
C LYS A 110 7.73 -13.99 -4.97
N LEU A 111 7.31 -14.91 -4.10
CA LEU A 111 8.21 -15.63 -3.22
C LEU A 111 9.03 -16.64 -4.03
N TYR A 112 10.31 -16.78 -3.71
CA TYR A 112 11.25 -17.62 -4.45
C TYR A 112 11.53 -18.97 -3.78
N THR A 113 11.14 -19.12 -2.51
CA THR A 113 11.32 -20.34 -1.74
C THR A 113 9.96 -21.02 -1.51
N THR A 114 9.99 -22.36 -1.51
CA THR A 114 8.93 -23.26 -1.04
C THR A 114 9.56 -24.19 -0.02
N ARG A 115 8.82 -24.62 1.01
CA ARG A 115 9.25 -25.65 1.97
C ARG A 115 10.59 -25.36 2.66
N SER A 116 10.89 -24.08 2.95
CA SER A 116 12.19 -23.70 3.55
C SER A 116 12.55 -24.48 4.82
N TRP A 117 11.56 -24.83 5.66
CA TRP A 117 11.79 -25.57 6.90
C TRP A 117 12.35 -26.98 6.63
N ASP A 118 11.86 -27.66 5.59
CA ASP A 118 12.38 -28.97 5.14
C ASP A 118 13.80 -28.84 4.56
N PHE A 119 14.04 -27.82 3.74
CA PHE A 119 15.36 -27.57 3.13
C PHE A 119 16.44 -27.33 4.19
N LEU A 120 16.10 -26.62 5.26
CA LEU A 120 17.01 -26.33 6.37
C LEU A 120 17.31 -27.56 7.26
N GLY A 121 16.61 -28.69 7.05
CA GLY A 121 16.83 -29.93 7.81
C GLY A 121 16.52 -29.78 9.30
N LEU A 122 15.53 -28.94 9.62
CA LEU A 122 15.15 -28.59 10.98
C LEU A 122 14.47 -29.77 11.69
N GLU A 123 13.62 -30.48 10.96
CA GLU A 123 12.96 -31.71 11.37
C GLU A 123 12.80 -32.65 10.17
N ASN A 124 12.43 -33.90 10.44
CA ASN A 124 12.03 -34.86 9.41
C ASN A 124 10.73 -35.53 9.86
N ASP A 125 9.65 -35.35 9.11
CA ASP A 125 8.30 -35.85 9.43
C ASP A 125 7.84 -35.51 10.88
N GLY A 126 8.09 -34.28 11.33
CA GLY A 126 7.78 -33.82 12.69
C GLY A 126 8.71 -34.36 13.78
N VAL A 127 9.80 -35.06 13.42
CA VAL A 127 10.78 -35.61 14.36
C VAL A 127 12.08 -34.80 14.32
N ILE A 128 12.47 -34.26 15.48
CA ILE A 128 13.72 -33.50 15.65
C ILE A 128 14.84 -34.44 16.10
N HIS A 129 15.64 -34.89 15.14
CA HIS A 129 16.82 -35.73 15.39
C HIS A 129 17.87 -35.05 16.27
N SER A 130 18.65 -35.83 17.01
CA SER A 130 19.76 -35.32 17.85
C SER A 130 20.79 -34.50 17.05
N SER A 131 20.97 -34.81 15.77
CA SER A 131 21.86 -34.12 14.84
C SER A 131 21.26 -32.85 14.21
N SER A 132 19.96 -32.58 14.43
CA SER A 132 19.26 -31.41 13.89
C SER A 132 19.91 -30.11 14.35
N ILE A 133 19.94 -29.12 13.45
CA ILE A 133 20.41 -27.78 13.77
C ILE A 133 19.58 -27.11 14.86
N TRP A 134 18.30 -27.47 15.04
CA TRP A 134 17.51 -26.99 16.19
C TRP A 134 18.19 -27.34 17.51
N LYS A 135 18.56 -28.61 17.72
CA LYS A 135 19.23 -29.03 18.97
C LYS A 135 20.63 -28.43 19.09
N LYS A 136 21.40 -28.42 18.00
CA LYS A 136 22.75 -27.82 17.99
C LYS A 136 22.74 -26.32 18.31
N ALA A 137 21.72 -25.60 17.86
CA ALA A 137 21.54 -24.17 18.07
C ALA A 137 20.72 -23.83 19.32
N ARG A 138 20.48 -24.79 20.24
CA ARG A 138 19.64 -24.61 21.43
C ARG A 138 18.25 -24.01 21.09
N PHE A 139 17.66 -24.53 20.03
CA PHE A 139 16.36 -24.11 19.49
C PHE A 139 16.29 -22.63 19.08
N GLY A 140 17.44 -22.01 18.77
CA GLY A 140 17.50 -20.60 18.42
C GLY A 140 17.27 -19.70 19.64
N GLU A 141 17.70 -20.14 20.84
CA GLU A 141 17.67 -19.34 22.07
C GLU A 141 18.09 -17.89 21.79
N ASP A 142 17.26 -16.95 22.26
CA ASP A 142 17.41 -15.50 22.11
C ASP A 142 17.46 -14.97 20.66
N THR A 143 17.07 -15.78 19.67
CA THR A 143 17.11 -15.42 18.25
C THR A 143 15.78 -15.68 17.54
N ILE A 144 15.31 -14.71 16.77
CA ILE A 144 14.15 -14.86 15.89
C ILE A 144 14.61 -14.77 14.43
N ILE A 145 14.29 -15.79 13.64
CA ILE A 145 14.52 -15.82 12.19
C ILE A 145 13.15 -15.90 11.51
N ALA A 146 12.77 -14.83 10.80
CA ALA A 146 11.54 -14.80 10.02
C ALA A 146 11.81 -15.26 8.58
N ASN A 147 10.96 -16.14 8.06
CA ASN A 147 11.03 -16.60 6.68
C ASN A 147 9.70 -16.32 5.96
N LEU A 148 9.78 -15.82 4.72
CA LEU A 148 8.63 -15.57 3.86
C LEU A 148 8.68 -16.54 2.69
N ASP A 149 7.76 -17.49 2.67
CA ASP A 149 7.76 -18.64 1.77
C ASP A 149 6.31 -19.03 1.42
N THR A 150 6.10 -19.76 0.32
CA THR A 150 4.80 -20.27 -0.09
C THR A 150 4.29 -21.48 0.71
N GLY A 151 5.10 -22.06 1.58
CA GLY A 151 4.82 -23.31 2.29
C GLY A 151 5.69 -24.46 1.79
#